data_AF-A0A7C3A939-F1
#
_entry.id   AF-A0A7C3A939-F1
#
_cell.length_a   1.000
_cell.length_b   1.000
_cell.length_c   1.000
_cell.angle_alpha   90.00
_cell.angle_beta   90.00
_cell.angle_gamma   90.00
#
_symmetry.space_group_name_H-M   'P 1'
#
loop_
_entity.id
_entity.type
_entity.pdbx_description
1 polymer ?
#
loop_
_entity_poly.entity_id
_entity_poly.type
_entity_poly.pdbx_seq_one_letter_code
_entity_poly.pdbx_strand_id
1 'polypeptide(L)' 'HQNDLLGSMKVTEQGFADLTRMVKGLAELSCEGRIVAVLEGGYHLEGLAKSVEAHIRVLME' A
#
# COMPACT_ATOMS: atom_id res chain seq x y z
N HIS A 1 -2.69 2.55 -8.52
CA HIS A 1 -4.10 2.09 -8.52
C HIS A 1 -4.54 1.82 -9.96
N GLN A 2 -5.43 0.87 -10.22
CA GLN A 2 -5.83 0.48 -11.58
C GLN A 2 -6.49 1.59 -12.40
N ASN A 3 -7.07 2.60 -11.74
CA ASN A 3 -7.68 3.76 -12.37
C ASN A 3 -6.71 4.95 -12.53
N ASP A 4 -5.43 4.80 -12.16
CA ASP A 4 -4.44 5.85 -12.33
C ASP A 4 -3.92 5.85 -13.78
N LEU A 5 -4.16 6.95 -14.51
CA LEU A 5 -3.83 7.06 -15.93
C LEU A 5 -2.34 7.28 -16.20
N LEU A 6 -1.53 7.65 -15.19
CA LEU A 6 -0.09 7.81 -15.35
C LEU A 6 0.66 6.47 -15.19
N GLY A 7 0.00 5.46 -14.61
CA GLY A 7 0.53 4.10 -14.50
C GLY A 7 -0.08 3.15 -15.52
N SER A 8 0.54 1.99 -15.72
CA SER A 8 0.00 0.91 -16.57
C SER A 8 -0.39 -0.35 -15.79
N MET A 9 -0.26 -0.33 -14.46
CA MET A 9 -0.56 -1.47 -13.60
C MET A 9 -2.02 -1.48 -13.16
N LYS A 10 -2.58 -2.68 -12.95
CA LYS A 10 -3.97 -2.91 -12.53
C LYS A 10 -4.10 -3.27 -11.04
N VAL A 11 -3.33 -2.60 -10.18
CA VAL A 11 -3.35 -2.86 -8.73
C VAL A 11 -4.59 -2.23 -8.10
N THR A 12 -5.41 -3.06 -7.45
CA THR A 12 -6.59 -2.65 -6.66
C THR A 12 -6.19 -2.24 -5.25
N GLU A 13 -7.12 -1.70 -4.49
CA GLU A 13 -6.93 -1.36 -3.07
C GLU A 13 -6.59 -2.60 -2.24
N GLN A 14 -7.26 -3.74 -2.49
CA GLN A 14 -6.90 -5.02 -1.89
C GLN A 14 -5.47 -5.43 -2.27
N GLY A 15 -5.06 -5.20 -3.52
CA GLY A 15 -3.68 -5.45 -3.94
C GLY A 15 -2.66 -4.64 -3.15
N PHE A 16 -2.94 -3.37 -2.84
CA PHE A 16 -2.08 -2.58 -1.96
C PHE A 16 -2.06 -3.11 -0.52
N ALA A 17 -3.19 -3.58 0.00
CA ALA A 17 -3.23 -4.24 1.31
C ALA A 17 -2.36 -5.51 1.32
N ASP A 18 -2.45 -6.35 0.29
CA ASP A 18 -1.67 -7.58 0.17
C ASP A 18 -0.17 -7.29 0.06
N LEU A 19 0.21 -6.29 -0.75
CA LEU A 19 1.61 -5.81 -0.83
C LEU A 19 2.11 -5.33 0.54
N THR A 20 1.26 -4.62 1.29
CA THR A 20 1.61 -4.14 2.63
C THR A 20 1.80 -5.28 3.61
N ARG A 21 0.95 -6.32 3.59
CA ARG A 21 1.10 -7.51 4.45
C ARG A 21 2.40 -8.23 4.17
N MET A 22 2.79 -8.35 2.90
CA MET A 22 4.08 -8.96 2.53
C MET A 22 5.26 -8.17 3.09
N VAL A 23 5.27 -6.84 2.94
CA VAL A 23 6.34 -5.98 3.51
C VAL A 23 6.35 -6.06 5.04
N LYS A 24 5.18 -6.04 5.69
CA LYS A 24 5.05 -6.21 7.15
C LYS A 24 5.64 -7.53 7.63
N GLY A 25 5.30 -8.65 7.00
CA GLY A 25 5.86 -9.96 7.34
C GLY A 25 7.38 -10.01 7.14
N LEU A 26 7.91 -9.39 6.08
CA LEU A 26 9.35 -9.27 5.89
C LEU A 26 10.02 -8.44 6.99
N ALA A 27 9.38 -7.35 7.43
CA ALA A 27 9.90 -6.50 8.50
C ALA A 27 9.90 -7.22 9.86
N GLU A 28 8.87 -8.01 10.16
CA GLU A 28 8.83 -8.88 11.34
C GLU A 28 10.02 -9.86 11.36
N LEU A 29 10.33 -10.47 10.21
CA LEU A 29 11.44 -11.41 10.08
C LEU A 29 12.83 -10.76 10.09
N SER A 30 12.96 -9.52 9.62
CA SER A 30 14.26 -8.94 9.26
C SER A 30 14.67 -7.72 10.08
N CYS A 31 13.72 -7.00 10.68
CA CYS A 31 13.98 -5.73 11.36
C CYS A 31 13.01 -5.46 12.53
N GLU A 32 12.59 -6.51 13.25
CA GLU A 32 11.74 -6.43 14.45
C GLU A 32 10.44 -5.63 14.21
N GLY A 33 9.86 -5.79 13.02
CA GLY A 33 8.61 -5.13 12.64
C GLY A 33 8.73 -3.63 12.37
N ARG A 34 9.95 -3.05 12.37
CA ARG A 34 10.15 -1.62 12.11
C ARG A 34 9.86 -1.29 10.65
N ILE A 35 8.82 -0.48 10.42
CA ILE A 35 8.43 0.05 9.10
C ILE A 35 8.23 1.55 9.19
N VAL A 36 8.67 2.26 8.16
CA VAL A 36 8.29 3.64 7.88
C VAL A 36 7.70 3.68 6.48
N ALA A 37 6.50 4.24 6.34
CA ALA A 37 5.84 4.45 5.06
C ALA A 37 5.84 5.94 4.72
N VAL A 38 6.15 6.27 3.47
CA VAL A 38 6.19 7.64 2.94
C VAL A 38 5.31 7.68 1.70
N LEU A 39 4.39 8.65 1.64
CA LEU A 39 3.53 8.85 0.49
C LEU A 39 4.33 9.51 -0.65
N GLU A 40 4.26 8.91 -1.84
CA GLU A 40 4.93 9.38 -3.05
C GLU A 40 3.89 9.93 -4.05
N GLY A 41 3.62 9.19 -5.12
CA GLY A 41 2.64 9.54 -6.15
C GLY A 41 1.26 8.94 -5.93
N GLY A 42 0.36 9.24 -6.87
CA GLY A 42 -1.03 8.79 -6.87
C GLY A 42 -1.94 9.89 -7.39
N TYR A 43 -2.47 9.71 -8.58
CA TYR A 43 -3.06 10.80 -9.35
C TYR A 43 -4.56 10.58 -9.63
N HIS A 44 -5.06 9.38 -9.34
CA HIS A 44 -6.50 9.13 -9.23
C HIS A 44 -6.95 9.27 -7.77
N LEU A 45 -7.48 10.45 -7.39
CA LEU A 45 -7.73 10.86 -6.00
C LEU A 45 -8.51 9.84 -5.15
N GLU A 46 -9.64 9.33 -5.66
CA GLU A 46 -10.45 8.37 -4.90
C GLU A 46 -9.73 7.03 -4.72
N GLY A 47 -9.02 6.60 -5.75
CA GLY A 47 -8.25 5.36 -5.74
C GLY A 47 -7.03 5.47 -4.83
N LEU A 48 -6.39 6.65 -4.80
CA LEU A 48 -5.31 6.96 -3.86
C LEU A 48 -5.82 6.89 -2.42
N ALA A 49 -6.91 7.60 -2.11
CA ALA A 49 -7.47 7.62 -0.76
C ALA A 49 -7.79 6.22 -0.24
N LYS A 50 -8.50 5.41 -1.04
CA LYS A 50 -8.85 4.03 -0.65
C LYS A 50 -7.62 3.11 -0.57
N SER A 51 -6.63 3.27 -1.46
CA SER A 51 -5.39 2.48 -1.41
C SER A 51 -4.53 2.81 -0.19
N VAL A 52 -4.42 4.09 0.17
CA VAL A 52 -3.69 4.53 1.37
C VAL A 52 -4.41 4.09 2.64
N GLU A 53 -5.75 4.19 2.67
CA GLU A 53 -6.54 3.64 3.79
C GLU A 53 -6.28 2.14 3.97
N ALA A 54 -6.34 1.36 2.88
CA ALA A 54 -6.10 -0.08 2.91
C ALA A 54 -4.67 -0.42 3.40
N HIS A 55 -3.67 0.35 2.97
CA HIS A 55 -2.30 0.26 3.45
C HIS A 55 -2.20 0.52 4.97
N ILE A 56 -2.76 1.63 5.45
CA ILE A 56 -2.71 2.00 6.87
C ILE A 56 -3.43 0.96 7.75
N ARG A 57 -4.58 0.44 7.31
CA ARG A 57 -5.31 -0.60 8.06
C ARG A 57 -4.44 -1.82 8.32
N VAL A 58 -3.68 -2.28 7.32
CA VAL A 58 -2.76 -3.41 7.47
C VAL A 58 -1.61 -3.10 8.45
N LEU A 59 -1.12 -1.86 8.48
CA LEU A 59 -0.08 -1.46 9.44
C LEU A 59 -0.60 -1.39 10.89
N MET A 60 -1.91 -1.27 11.08
CA MET A 60 -2.57 -1.24 12.40
C MET A 60 -3.04 -2.62 12.89
N GLU A 61 -3.05 -3.64 12.02
CA GLU A 61 -3.27 -5.05 12.39
C GLU A 61 -2.10 -5.58 13.23
#